data_AF-A0A162S5F7-F1
#
_entry.id   AF-A0A162S5F7-F1
#
_cell.length_a   1.000
_cell.length_b   1.000
_cell.length_c   1.000
_cell.angle_alpha   90.00
_cell.angle_beta   90.00
_cell.angle_gamma   90.00
#
_symmetry.space_group_name_H-M   'P 1'
#
loop_
_entity.id
_entity.type
_entity.pdbx_description
1 polymer ?
#
loop_
_entity_poly.entity_id
_entity_poly.type
_entity_poly.pdbx_seq_one_letter_code
_entity_poly.pdbx_strand_id
1 'polypeptide(L)'
;MNFFIELFIRSFIETFYLLGVIILIGLLLGMLRSYSIRNLQRSFGSKAVMVTGTIGVPIHELSHAIFALLFGHRIAKIKLLQKPDGNGVMGYVQHSYNQHSIYQQIGNFFIGVAPIFGGVISIITLMRFIIPQAYDRFISILTRSLQITELNKATIQGIINSYEGLIKSIFSFSNFGNPYFYLFLFMAICISSHISLSSADIKGASRGLGIIFLIILLLNISGLSKYVLAFNIMTYNILITGFLIVAVILSVITFLVSLILLTISKFSS
;
A
#
# COMPACT_ATOMS: atom_id res chain seq x y z
N MET A 1 -5.43 20.92 -32.62
CA MET A 1 -4.80 19.81 -31.90
C MET A 1 -5.46 18.52 -32.39
N ASN A 2 -4.70 17.54 -32.88
CA ASN A 2 -5.28 16.38 -33.59
C ASN A 2 -6.18 15.57 -32.65
N PHE A 3 -7.40 15.22 -33.09
CA PHE A 3 -8.39 14.42 -32.33
C PHE A 3 -7.79 13.19 -31.65
N PHE A 4 -6.85 12.50 -32.31
CA PHE A 4 -6.12 11.36 -31.75
C PHE A 4 -5.24 11.71 -30.54
N ILE A 5 -4.60 12.89 -30.54
CA ILE A 5 -3.78 13.37 -29.42
C ILE A 5 -4.68 13.64 -28.21
N GLU A 6 -5.84 14.25 -28.42
CA GLU A 6 -6.80 14.54 -27.36
C GLU A 6 -7.34 13.27 -26.70
N LEU A 7 -7.72 12.26 -27.51
CA LEU A 7 -8.15 10.95 -27.01
C LEU A 7 -7.07 10.25 -26.16
N PHE A 8 -5.83 10.31 -26.63
CA PHE A 8 -4.70 9.69 -25.93
C PHE A 8 -4.44 10.39 -24.58
N ILE A 9 -4.36 11.72 -24.59
CA ILE A 9 -4.16 12.53 -23.36
C ILE A 9 -5.30 12.28 -22.37
N ARG A 10 -6.55 12.27 -22.84
CA ARG A 10 -7.71 12.00 -21.99
C ARG A 10 -7.63 10.62 -21.33
N SER A 11 -7.30 9.58 -22.10
CA SER A 11 -7.17 8.22 -21.58
C SER A 11 -6.04 8.10 -20.55
N PHE A 12 -4.95 8.84 -20.76
CA PHE A 12 -3.84 8.91 -19.82
C PHE A 12 -4.27 9.58 -18.51
N ILE A 13 -4.97 10.71 -18.60
CA ILE A 13 -5.50 11.45 -17.44
C ILE A 13 -6.49 10.58 -16.65
N GLU A 14 -7.42 9.89 -17.33
CA GLU A 14 -8.39 9.00 -16.68
C GLU A 14 -7.69 7.82 -15.99
N THR A 15 -6.69 7.20 -16.64
CA THR A 15 -5.88 6.14 -16.03
C THR A 15 -5.14 6.65 -14.79
N PHE A 16 -4.57 7.85 -14.87
CA PHE A 16 -3.89 8.48 -13.74
C PHE A 16 -4.86 8.83 -12.60
N TYR A 17 -6.07 9.31 -12.89
CA TYR A 17 -7.07 9.55 -11.87
C TYR A 17 -7.55 8.28 -11.16
N LEU A 18 -7.56 7.13 -11.85
CA LEU A 18 -7.97 5.86 -11.26
C LEU A 18 -6.88 5.20 -10.42
N LEU A 19 -5.63 5.25 -10.88
CA LEU A 19 -4.53 4.43 -10.32
C LEU A 19 -3.36 5.25 -9.77
N GLY A 20 -3.31 6.55 -10.08
CA GLY A 20 -2.20 7.43 -9.74
C GLY A 20 -1.94 7.50 -8.24
N VAL A 21 -2.98 7.58 -7.40
CA VAL A 21 -2.82 7.58 -5.93
C VAL A 21 -2.14 6.30 -5.44
N ILE A 22 -2.56 5.13 -5.94
CA ILE A 22 -1.97 3.83 -5.56
C ILE A 22 -0.51 3.77 -5.98
N ILE A 23 -0.19 4.21 -7.22
CA ILE A 23 1.17 4.22 -7.75
C ILE A 23 2.06 5.16 -6.94
N LEU A 24 1.63 6.41 -6.72
CA LEU A 24 2.39 7.42 -6.00
C LEU A 24 2.65 7.00 -4.55
N ILE A 25 1.64 6.49 -3.85
CA ILE A 25 1.83 5.99 -2.48
C ILE A 25 2.70 4.74 -2.46
N GLY A 26 2.53 3.82 -3.41
CA GLY A 26 3.38 2.63 -3.52
C GLY A 26 4.86 2.98 -3.70
N LEU A 27 5.18 3.98 -4.52
CA LEU A 27 6.54 4.51 -4.69
C LEU A 27 7.07 5.15 -3.39
N LEU A 28 6.25 5.96 -2.72
CA LEU A 28 6.60 6.58 -1.43
C LEU A 28 6.92 5.51 -0.36
N LEU A 29 6.06 4.49 -0.25
CA LEU A 29 6.27 3.36 0.67
C LEU A 29 7.55 2.58 0.33
N GLY A 30 7.85 2.38 -0.96
CA GLY A 30 9.10 1.77 -1.42
C GLY A 30 10.34 2.57 -1.00
N MET A 31 10.29 3.89 -1.10
CA MET A 31 11.36 4.76 -0.65
C MET A 31 11.56 4.67 0.87
N LEU A 32 10.48 4.84 1.66
CA LEU A 32 10.53 4.78 3.12
C LEU A 32 11.06 3.45 3.63
N ARG A 33 10.62 2.34 3.03
CA ARG A 33 11.13 1.00 3.34
C ARG A 33 12.62 0.89 3.07
N SER A 34 13.07 1.29 1.89
CA SER A 34 14.47 1.13 1.48
C SER A 34 15.44 1.78 2.45
N TYR A 35 15.08 2.97 2.97
CA TYR A 35 15.84 3.63 4.02
C TYR A 35 15.69 2.92 5.37
N SER A 36 14.48 2.52 5.76
CA SER A 36 14.22 1.86 7.05
C SER A 36 14.99 0.54 7.19
N ILE A 37 14.92 -0.33 6.19
CA ILE A 37 15.63 -1.62 6.16
C ILE A 37 17.15 -1.40 6.18
N ARG A 38 17.66 -0.43 5.41
CA ARG A 38 19.09 -0.11 5.41
C ARG A 38 19.57 0.35 6.78
N ASN A 39 18.80 1.20 7.45
CA ASN A 39 19.12 1.67 8.79
C ASN A 39 19.09 0.53 9.81
N LEU A 40 18.07 -0.32 9.79
CA LEU A 40 17.96 -1.49 10.67
C LEU A 40 19.12 -2.46 10.45
N GLN A 41 19.48 -2.74 9.19
CA GLN A 41 20.59 -3.62 8.85
C GLN A 41 21.93 -3.05 9.34
N ARG A 42 22.14 -1.73 9.25
CA ARG A 42 23.34 -1.08 9.79
C ARG A 42 23.40 -1.07 11.31
N SER A 43 22.24 -1.02 11.97
CA SER A 43 22.16 -0.92 13.43
C SER A 43 22.33 -2.28 14.14
N PHE A 44 21.73 -3.34 13.58
CA PHE A 44 21.64 -4.66 14.23
C PHE A 44 22.05 -5.84 13.34
N GLY A 45 22.58 -5.55 12.15
CA GLY A 45 22.92 -6.57 11.15
C GLY A 45 21.71 -7.19 10.47
N SER A 46 21.97 -8.15 9.58
CA SER A 46 20.93 -8.80 8.75
C SER A 46 19.92 -9.63 9.57
N LYS A 47 20.25 -10.01 10.82
CA LYS A 47 19.35 -10.77 11.70
C LYS A 47 18.09 -9.96 12.04
N ALA A 48 18.21 -8.65 12.28
CA ALA A 48 17.05 -7.82 12.61
C ALA A 48 16.07 -7.70 11.43
N VAL A 49 16.58 -7.63 10.20
CA VAL A 49 15.76 -7.63 8.98
C VAL A 49 15.03 -8.97 8.80
N MET A 50 15.67 -10.08 9.16
CA MET A 50 15.01 -11.39 9.15
C MET A 50 13.89 -11.48 10.19
N VAL A 51 14.10 -10.94 11.40
CA VAL A 51 13.07 -10.92 12.46
C VAL A 51 11.84 -10.16 11.99
N THR A 52 12.00 -8.96 11.42
CA THR A 52 10.85 -8.21 10.88
C THR A 52 10.21 -8.92 9.68
N GLY A 53 11.02 -9.66 8.90
CA GLY A 53 10.57 -10.47 7.79
C GLY A 53 9.66 -11.64 8.18
N THR A 54 9.79 -12.18 9.39
CA THR A 54 8.98 -13.32 9.85
C THR A 54 7.47 -13.06 9.85
N ILE A 55 7.07 -11.80 10.02
CA ILE A 55 5.66 -11.38 10.04
C ILE A 55 5.30 -10.67 8.73
N GLY A 56 6.14 -9.72 8.30
CA GLY A 56 5.84 -8.88 7.15
C GLY A 56 5.84 -9.64 5.83
N VAL A 57 6.77 -10.58 5.63
CA VAL A 57 6.89 -11.33 4.36
C VAL A 57 5.71 -12.29 4.16
N PRO A 58 5.25 -13.07 5.15
CA PRO A 58 4.05 -13.88 4.97
C PRO A 58 2.82 -13.06 4.58
N ILE A 59 2.60 -11.89 5.19
CA ILE A 59 1.48 -11.00 4.83
C ILE A 59 1.64 -10.51 3.38
N HIS A 60 2.85 -10.13 2.98
CA HIS A 60 3.19 -9.71 1.62
C HIS A 60 2.84 -10.82 0.60
N GLU A 61 3.36 -12.03 0.80
CA GLU A 61 3.16 -13.15 -0.13
C GLU A 61 1.71 -13.66 -0.12
N LEU A 62 1.05 -13.69 1.03
CA LEU A 62 -0.38 -14.03 1.09
C LEU A 62 -1.23 -13.04 0.32
N SER A 63 -0.85 -11.76 0.30
CA SER A 63 -1.55 -10.73 -0.49
C SER A 63 -1.47 -11.06 -1.98
N HIS A 64 -0.28 -11.40 -2.48
CA HIS A 64 -0.10 -11.88 -3.85
C HIS A 64 -0.95 -13.10 -4.15
N ALA A 65 -0.95 -14.09 -3.26
CA ALA A 65 -1.72 -15.32 -3.44
C ALA A 65 -3.24 -15.06 -3.49
N ILE A 66 -3.77 -14.23 -2.59
CA ILE A 66 -5.20 -13.87 -2.56
C ILE A 66 -5.59 -13.20 -3.86
N PHE A 67 -4.85 -12.18 -4.30
CA PHE A 67 -5.16 -11.49 -5.54
C PHE A 67 -4.94 -12.38 -6.77
N ALA A 68 -3.94 -13.27 -6.76
CA ALA A 68 -3.76 -14.24 -7.83
C ALA A 68 -4.99 -15.14 -7.97
N LEU A 69 -5.55 -15.64 -6.87
CA LEU A 69 -6.78 -16.44 -6.90
C LEU A 69 -7.99 -15.62 -7.37
N LEU A 70 -8.14 -14.38 -6.88
CA LEU A 70 -9.25 -13.49 -7.30
C LEU A 70 -9.26 -13.26 -8.81
N PHE A 71 -8.09 -13.03 -9.41
CA PHE A 71 -7.97 -12.82 -10.85
C PHE A 71 -7.88 -14.13 -11.64
N GLY A 72 -8.02 -15.30 -11.01
CA GLY A 72 -8.03 -16.59 -11.69
C GLY A 72 -6.66 -17.04 -12.21
N HIS A 73 -5.57 -16.57 -11.59
CA HIS A 73 -4.23 -17.06 -11.87
C HIS A 73 -4.03 -18.45 -11.22
N ARG A 74 -3.28 -19.30 -11.90
CA ARG A 74 -2.88 -20.61 -11.36
C ARG A 74 -1.61 -20.45 -10.52
N ILE A 75 -1.73 -20.64 -9.23
CA ILE A 75 -0.59 -20.68 -8.30
C ILE A 75 0.10 -22.04 -8.43
N ALA A 76 1.39 -22.02 -8.78
CA ALA A 76 2.23 -23.20 -8.87
C ALA A 76 2.96 -23.49 -7.56
N LYS A 77 3.41 -22.44 -6.86
CA LYS A 77 4.18 -22.57 -5.63
C LYS A 77 4.02 -21.33 -4.76
N ILE A 78 3.89 -21.53 -3.45
CA ILE A 78 3.91 -20.46 -2.46
C ILE A 78 5.03 -20.78 -1.46
N LYS A 79 5.84 -19.79 -1.14
CA LYS A 79 6.78 -19.84 -0.03
C LYS A 79 6.70 -18.54 0.76
N LEU A 80 6.01 -18.60 1.90
CA LEU A 80 5.71 -17.43 2.73
C LEU A 80 6.92 -16.88 3.47
N LEU A 81 7.92 -17.73 3.73
CA LEU A 81 9.16 -17.32 4.37
C LEU A 81 10.29 -18.27 3.99
N GLN A 82 11.47 -17.72 3.73
CA GLN A 82 12.72 -18.45 3.56
C GLN A 82 13.90 -17.62 4.05
N LYS A 83 15.03 -18.28 4.29
CA LYS A 83 16.30 -17.57 4.41
C LYS A 83 16.53 -16.78 3.11
N PRO A 84 17.02 -15.52 3.18
CA PRO A 84 17.30 -14.73 1.99
C PRO A 84 18.17 -15.53 1.02
N ASP A 85 17.74 -15.64 -0.24
CA ASP A 85 18.55 -16.26 -1.29
C ASP A 85 19.67 -15.34 -1.76
N GLY A 86 20.41 -15.72 -2.82
CA GLY A 86 21.48 -14.90 -3.38
C GLY A 86 21.04 -13.51 -3.87
N ASN A 87 19.74 -13.30 -4.06
CA ASN A 87 19.13 -12.01 -4.43
C ASN A 87 18.43 -11.32 -3.26
N GLY A 88 18.53 -11.87 -2.04
CA GLY A 88 17.90 -11.34 -0.84
C GLY A 88 16.40 -11.63 -0.73
N VAL A 89 15.85 -12.54 -1.53
CA VAL A 89 14.42 -12.84 -1.55
C VAL A 89 14.03 -13.74 -0.37
N MET A 90 13.08 -13.26 0.44
CA MET A 90 12.64 -13.93 1.67
C MET A 90 11.30 -14.64 1.54
N GLY A 91 10.61 -14.53 0.41
CA GLY A 91 9.33 -15.18 0.13
C GLY A 91 9.00 -15.03 -1.36
N TYR A 92 8.08 -15.86 -1.87
CA TYR A 92 7.55 -15.71 -3.23
C TYR A 92 6.23 -16.45 -3.43
N VAL A 93 5.42 -15.92 -4.35
CA VAL A 93 4.29 -16.61 -4.98
C VAL A 93 4.59 -16.79 -6.46
N GLN A 94 4.79 -18.04 -6.88
CA GLN A 94 4.90 -18.38 -8.29
C GLN A 94 3.50 -18.67 -8.84
N HIS A 95 3.03 -17.80 -9.73
CA HIS A 95 1.75 -17.96 -10.41
C HIS A 95 1.90 -17.84 -11.93
N SER A 96 0.89 -18.33 -12.65
CA SER A 96 0.81 -18.29 -14.12
C SER A 96 -0.60 -17.89 -14.54
N TYR A 97 -0.72 -17.32 -15.74
CA TYR A 97 -1.99 -16.82 -16.25
C TYR A 97 -2.05 -16.99 -17.78
N ASN A 98 -3.26 -17.06 -18.31
CA ASN A 98 -3.57 -17.06 -19.72
C ASN A 98 -3.37 -15.64 -20.29
N GLN A 99 -2.37 -15.47 -21.14
CA GLN A 99 -2.06 -14.19 -21.79
C GLN A 99 -3.17 -13.68 -22.72
N HIS A 100 -4.10 -14.53 -23.14
CA HIS A 100 -5.26 -14.11 -23.94
C HIS A 100 -6.45 -13.63 -23.09
N SER A 101 -6.42 -13.85 -21.76
CA SER A 101 -7.48 -13.40 -20.86
C SER A 101 -7.23 -11.96 -20.41
N ILE A 102 -8.02 -11.01 -20.90
CA ILE A 102 -7.94 -9.60 -20.49
C ILE A 102 -8.10 -9.46 -18.97
N TYR A 103 -9.03 -10.21 -18.37
CA TYR A 103 -9.28 -10.21 -16.93
C TYR A 103 -8.02 -10.58 -16.13
N GLN A 104 -7.33 -11.65 -16.52
CA GLN A 104 -6.08 -12.07 -15.88
C GLN A 104 -4.94 -11.08 -16.14
N GLN A 105 -4.89 -10.50 -17.33
CA GLN A 105 -3.88 -9.50 -17.63
C GLN A 105 -4.02 -8.24 -16.76
N ILE A 106 -5.24 -7.73 -16.57
CA ILE A 106 -5.57 -6.68 -15.60
C ILE A 106 -5.15 -7.11 -14.19
N GLY A 107 -5.38 -8.38 -13.85
CA GLY A 107 -4.98 -8.98 -12.57
C GLY A 107 -3.51 -8.78 -12.22
N ASN A 108 -2.60 -8.73 -13.19
CA ASN A 108 -1.18 -8.44 -12.91
C ASN A 108 -0.97 -7.08 -12.24
N PHE A 109 -1.81 -6.07 -12.52
CA PHE A 109 -1.79 -4.79 -11.81
C PHE A 109 -2.06 -4.99 -10.33
N PHE A 110 -3.22 -5.59 -10.03
CA PHE A 110 -3.71 -5.74 -8.68
C PHE A 110 -2.90 -6.72 -7.85
N ILE A 111 -2.43 -7.81 -8.44
CA ILE A 111 -1.47 -8.73 -7.80
C ILE A 111 -0.20 -7.96 -7.47
N GLY A 112 0.37 -7.22 -8.42
CA GLY A 112 1.57 -6.41 -8.17
C GLY A 112 1.39 -5.45 -7.00
N VAL A 113 0.28 -4.73 -6.89
CA VAL A 113 0.04 -3.80 -5.77
C VAL A 113 -0.59 -4.44 -4.52
N ALA A 114 -0.91 -5.74 -4.55
CA ALA A 114 -1.62 -6.44 -3.48
C ALA A 114 -0.95 -6.31 -2.10
N PRO A 115 0.39 -6.37 -1.97
CA PRO A 115 1.03 -6.26 -0.66
C PRO A 115 0.74 -4.95 0.07
N ILE A 116 0.52 -3.86 -0.66
CA ILE A 116 0.12 -2.57 -0.08
C ILE A 116 -1.22 -2.72 0.64
N PHE A 117 -2.22 -3.30 -0.04
CA PHE A 117 -3.54 -3.49 0.53
C PHE A 117 -3.51 -4.49 1.69
N GLY A 118 -2.85 -5.63 1.54
CA GLY A 118 -2.78 -6.63 2.60
C GLY A 118 -2.05 -6.13 3.85
N GLY A 119 -1.00 -5.32 3.69
CA GLY A 119 -0.32 -4.67 4.81
C GLY A 119 -1.23 -3.68 5.54
N VAL A 120 -1.92 -2.80 4.81
CA VAL A 120 -2.86 -1.83 5.39
C VAL A 120 -4.01 -2.53 6.12
N ILE A 121 -4.64 -3.53 5.49
CA ILE A 121 -5.73 -4.32 6.09
C ILE A 121 -5.26 -4.99 7.38
N SER A 122 -4.07 -5.58 7.38
CA SER A 122 -3.48 -6.23 8.55
C SER A 122 -3.29 -5.24 9.70
N ILE A 123 -2.75 -4.05 9.40
CA ILE A 123 -2.57 -2.96 10.37
C ILE A 123 -3.91 -2.49 10.94
N ILE A 124 -4.92 -2.26 10.10
CA ILE A 124 -6.24 -1.80 10.54
C ILE A 124 -6.90 -2.87 11.42
N THR A 125 -6.72 -4.15 11.08
CA THR A 125 -7.21 -5.27 11.88
C THR A 125 -6.55 -5.28 13.25
N LEU A 126 -5.22 -5.13 13.32
CA LEU A 126 -4.50 -5.00 14.59
C LEU A 126 -4.97 -3.77 15.40
N MET A 127 -5.21 -2.65 14.72
CA MET A 127 -5.72 -1.42 15.33
C MET A 127 -7.07 -1.66 16.01
N ARG A 128 -7.99 -2.37 15.34
CA ARG A 128 -9.31 -2.73 15.88
C ARG A 128 -9.23 -3.51 17.19
N PHE A 129 -8.32 -4.46 17.29
CA PHE A 129 -8.23 -5.34 18.45
C PHE A 129 -7.39 -4.75 19.60
N ILE A 130 -6.36 -3.95 19.31
CA ILE A 130 -5.41 -3.49 20.33
C ILE A 130 -5.66 -2.05 20.77
N ILE A 131 -6.02 -1.17 19.83
CA ILE A 131 -6.25 0.26 20.06
C ILE A 131 -7.62 0.69 19.47
N PRO A 132 -8.74 0.13 19.98
CA PRO A 132 -10.07 0.29 19.39
C PRO A 132 -10.50 1.76 19.24
N GLN A 133 -10.10 2.64 20.17
CA GLN A 133 -10.39 4.08 20.06
C GLN A 133 -9.76 4.73 18.81
N ALA A 134 -8.54 4.30 18.42
CA ALA A 134 -7.91 4.77 17.20
C ALA A 134 -8.59 4.19 15.95
N TYR A 135 -9.03 2.92 16.02
CA TYR A 135 -9.82 2.29 14.96
C TYR A 135 -11.15 3.02 14.73
N ASP A 136 -11.92 3.31 15.78
CA ASP A 136 -13.20 4.01 15.67
C ASP A 136 -13.02 5.40 15.07
N ARG A 137 -11.98 6.13 15.50
CA ARG A 137 -11.59 7.38 14.85
C ARG A 137 -11.27 7.18 13.38
N PHE A 138 -10.45 6.21 13.01
CA PHE A 138 -10.14 5.93 11.62
C PHE A 138 -11.40 5.65 10.78
N ILE A 139 -12.33 4.82 11.28
CA ILE A 139 -13.60 4.57 10.61
C ILE A 139 -14.41 5.85 10.47
N SER A 140 -14.50 6.70 11.51
CA SER A 140 -15.19 7.99 11.42
C SER A 140 -14.60 8.91 10.35
N ILE A 141 -13.28 8.88 10.14
CA ILE A 141 -12.60 9.65 9.09
C ILE A 141 -13.07 9.16 7.73
N LEU A 142 -13.05 7.85 7.49
CA LEU A 142 -13.52 7.26 6.23
C LEU A 142 -15.01 7.54 5.97
N THR A 143 -15.86 7.43 6.99
CA THR A 143 -17.29 7.74 6.85
C THR A 143 -17.52 9.21 6.51
N ARG A 144 -16.76 10.13 7.13
CA ARG A 144 -16.83 11.56 6.79
C ARG A 144 -16.30 11.85 5.38
N SER A 145 -15.28 11.12 4.94
CA SER A 145 -14.74 11.23 3.58
C SER A 145 -15.74 10.89 2.49
N LEU A 146 -16.74 10.03 2.76
CA LEU A 146 -17.83 9.72 1.83
C LEU A 146 -18.73 10.92 1.54
N GLN A 147 -18.82 11.86 2.48
CA GLN A 147 -19.70 13.04 2.37
C GLN A 147 -19.01 14.23 1.70
N ILE A 148 -17.73 14.10 1.33
CA ILE A 148 -16.98 15.17 0.67
C ILE A 148 -17.41 15.27 -0.80
N THR A 149 -18.06 16.38 -1.13
CA THR A 149 -18.50 16.70 -2.49
C THR A 149 -17.59 17.69 -3.21
N GLU A 150 -16.80 18.47 -2.46
CA GLU A 150 -15.87 19.47 -3.02
C GLU A 150 -14.55 19.55 -2.24
N LEU A 151 -13.46 19.74 -2.98
CA LEU A 151 -12.11 19.96 -2.42
C LEU A 151 -11.81 21.46 -2.38
N ASN A 152 -12.11 22.08 -1.23
CA ASN A 152 -11.70 23.44 -0.92
C ASN A 152 -10.69 23.46 0.24
N LYS A 153 -10.13 24.64 0.54
CA LYS A 153 -9.13 24.81 1.60
C LYS A 153 -9.63 24.33 2.97
N ALA A 154 -10.91 24.54 3.28
CA ALA A 154 -11.50 24.10 4.55
C ALA A 154 -11.63 22.56 4.62
N THR A 155 -12.04 21.92 3.54
CA THR A 155 -12.08 20.46 3.42
C THR A 155 -10.69 19.85 3.62
N ILE A 156 -9.67 20.41 2.96
CA ILE A 156 -8.28 19.95 3.09
C ILE A 156 -7.79 20.10 4.54
N GLN A 157 -8.05 21.25 5.18
CA GLN A 157 -7.69 21.45 6.58
C GLN A 157 -8.42 20.45 7.49
N GLY A 158 -9.71 20.17 7.23
CA GLY A 158 -10.48 19.18 7.96
C GLY A 158 -9.90 17.76 7.85
N ILE A 159 -9.42 17.38 6.67
CA ILE A 159 -8.73 16.10 6.44
C ILE A 159 -7.43 16.05 7.24
N ILE A 160 -6.60 17.10 7.18
CA ILE A 160 -5.33 17.17 7.92
C ILE A 160 -5.57 17.04 9.42
N ASN A 161 -6.50 17.84 9.97
CA ASN A 161 -6.85 17.81 11.40
C ASN A 161 -7.36 16.43 11.83
N SER A 162 -8.08 15.73 10.95
CA SER A 162 -8.60 14.38 11.21
C SER A 162 -7.46 13.36 11.35
N TYR A 163 -6.48 13.38 10.45
CA TYR A 163 -5.31 12.49 10.53
C TYR A 163 -4.36 12.87 11.65
N GLU A 164 -4.22 14.15 11.98
CA GLU A 164 -3.50 14.59 13.18
C GLU A 164 -4.17 14.02 14.44
N GLY A 165 -5.50 14.09 14.52
CA GLY A 165 -6.28 13.49 15.59
C GLY A 165 -6.13 11.97 15.67
N LEU A 166 -6.03 11.29 14.52
CA LEU A 166 -5.74 9.85 14.46
C LEU A 166 -4.36 9.52 15.06
N ILE A 167 -3.31 10.25 14.67
CA ILE A 167 -1.95 10.07 15.22
C ILE A 167 -1.96 10.28 16.74
N LYS A 168 -2.60 11.35 17.23
CA LYS A 168 -2.75 11.60 18.67
C LYS A 168 -3.49 10.48 19.40
N SER A 169 -4.48 9.87 18.74
CA SER A 169 -5.22 8.74 19.31
C SER A 169 -4.38 7.45 19.37
N ILE A 170 -3.54 7.20 18.35
CA ILE A 170 -2.62 6.05 18.33
C ILE A 170 -1.57 6.19 19.43
N PHE A 171 -0.97 7.37 19.58
CA PHE A 171 0.09 7.66 20.56
C PHE A 171 -0.42 8.33 21.85
N SER A 172 -1.62 7.97 22.29
CA SER A 172 -2.19 8.48 23.54
C SER A 172 -1.50 7.87 24.76
N PHE A 173 -1.42 8.63 25.87
CA PHE A 173 -0.83 8.14 27.13
C PHE A 173 -1.50 6.86 27.65
N SER A 174 -2.80 6.69 27.43
CA SER A 174 -3.52 5.45 27.77
C SER A 174 -2.98 4.23 27.02
N ASN A 175 -2.58 4.39 25.76
CA ASN A 175 -2.01 3.29 24.97
C ASN A 175 -0.62 2.91 25.46
N PHE A 176 0.21 3.87 25.89
CA PHE A 176 1.54 3.56 26.45
C PHE A 176 1.50 2.76 27.76
N GLY A 177 0.40 2.86 28.52
CA GLY A 177 0.15 2.02 29.70
C GLY A 177 -0.31 0.60 29.36
N ASN A 178 -0.69 0.32 28.11
CA ASN A 178 -1.14 -0.99 27.67
C ASN A 178 0.02 -1.80 27.08
N PRO A 179 0.42 -2.95 27.66
CA PRO A 179 1.52 -3.76 27.12
C PRO A 179 1.26 -4.26 25.69
N TYR A 180 0.00 -4.49 25.31
CA TYR A 180 -0.37 -4.89 23.95
C TYR A 180 -0.07 -3.81 22.90
N PHE A 181 0.04 -2.54 23.30
CA PHE A 181 0.40 -1.46 22.39
C PHE A 181 1.83 -1.63 21.83
N TYR A 182 2.78 -2.12 22.64
CA TYR A 182 4.13 -2.40 22.16
C TYR A 182 4.15 -3.57 21.17
N LEU A 183 3.29 -4.58 21.37
CA LEU A 183 3.06 -5.64 20.39
C LEU A 183 2.48 -5.08 19.09
N PHE A 184 1.50 -4.16 19.16
CA PHE A 184 0.98 -3.45 18.00
C PHE A 184 2.09 -2.71 17.24
N LEU A 185 2.92 -1.92 17.94
CA LEU A 185 4.02 -1.19 17.31
C LEU A 185 5.03 -2.12 16.65
N PHE A 186 5.41 -3.21 17.32
CA PHE A 186 6.32 -4.22 16.77
C PHE A 186 5.75 -4.87 15.50
N MET A 187 4.48 -5.31 15.53
CA MET A 187 3.81 -5.88 14.37
C MET A 187 3.66 -4.87 13.23
N ALA A 188 3.31 -3.62 13.55
CA ALA A 188 3.18 -2.54 12.57
C ALA A 188 4.52 -2.25 11.89
N ILE A 189 5.64 -2.22 12.64
CA ILE A 189 6.99 -2.08 12.09
C ILE A 189 7.35 -3.26 11.18
N CYS A 190 7.00 -4.49 11.58
CA CYS A 190 7.27 -5.68 10.76
C CYS A 190 6.50 -5.62 9.43
N ILE A 191 5.22 -5.24 9.47
CA ILE A 191 4.37 -5.14 8.29
C ILE A 191 4.83 -3.99 7.38
N SER A 192 5.03 -2.79 7.93
CA SER A 192 5.45 -1.60 7.16
C SER A 192 6.82 -1.80 6.50
N SER A 193 7.74 -2.52 7.15
CA SER A 193 9.08 -2.82 6.63
C SER A 193 9.07 -3.78 5.44
N HIS A 194 7.96 -4.47 5.17
CA HIS A 194 7.82 -5.42 4.07
C HIS A 194 6.60 -5.15 3.18
N ILE A 195 5.93 -4.00 3.36
CA ILE A 195 4.76 -3.61 2.56
C ILE A 195 5.12 -3.18 1.13
N SER A 196 6.38 -2.79 0.88
CA SER A 196 6.74 -2.23 -0.42
C SER A 196 6.80 -3.26 -1.53
N LEU A 197 6.57 -2.79 -2.74
CA LEU A 197 6.68 -3.53 -3.97
C LEU A 197 8.13 -3.90 -4.30
N SER A 198 8.37 -5.16 -4.68
CA SER A 198 9.61 -5.63 -5.29
C SER A 198 9.67 -5.22 -6.76
N SER A 199 10.85 -5.37 -7.38
CA SER A 199 11.00 -5.13 -8.82
C SER A 199 10.14 -6.08 -9.67
N ALA A 200 9.91 -7.31 -9.19
CA ALA A 200 9.02 -8.26 -9.86
C ALA A 200 7.55 -7.78 -9.79
N ASP A 201 7.13 -7.27 -8.63
CA ASP A 201 5.78 -6.75 -8.41
C ASP A 201 5.50 -5.54 -9.30
N ILE A 202 6.46 -4.61 -9.39
CA ILE A 202 6.34 -3.42 -10.25
C ILE A 202 6.26 -3.84 -11.72
N LYS A 203 7.05 -4.83 -12.15
CA LYS A 203 7.03 -5.33 -13.54
C LYS A 203 5.73 -6.04 -13.87
N GLY A 204 5.16 -6.80 -12.92
CA GLY A 204 3.81 -7.35 -13.03
C GLY A 204 2.79 -6.23 -13.14
N ALA A 205 2.88 -5.25 -12.24
CA ALA A 205 1.94 -4.16 -12.16
C ALA A 205 1.93 -3.31 -13.44
N SER A 206 3.11 -2.99 -14.00
CA SER A 206 3.23 -2.20 -15.22
C SER A 206 2.61 -2.89 -16.44
N ARG A 207 2.67 -4.23 -16.52
CA ARG A 207 2.00 -4.98 -17.59
C ARG A 207 0.48 -4.85 -17.49
N GLY A 208 -0.07 -5.04 -16.29
CA GLY A 208 -1.51 -4.86 -16.06
C GLY A 208 -1.96 -3.42 -16.29
N LEU A 209 -1.16 -2.43 -15.87
CA LEU A 209 -1.41 -1.01 -16.10
C LEU A 209 -1.54 -0.69 -17.59
N GLY A 210 -0.67 -1.26 -18.43
CA GLY A 210 -0.76 -1.11 -19.88
C GLY A 210 -2.08 -1.62 -20.46
N ILE A 211 -2.58 -2.76 -19.98
CA ILE A 211 -3.88 -3.30 -20.41
C ILE A 211 -5.04 -2.44 -19.92
N ILE A 212 -5.00 -1.95 -18.68
CA ILE A 212 -6.01 -1.03 -18.15
C ILE A 212 -6.07 0.25 -19.00
N PHE A 213 -4.90 0.82 -19.32
CA PHE A 213 -4.81 1.99 -20.19
C PHE A 213 -5.41 1.73 -21.58
N LEU A 214 -5.11 0.58 -22.20
CA LEU A 214 -5.68 0.22 -23.50
C LEU A 214 -7.20 0.08 -23.45
N ILE A 215 -7.76 -0.48 -22.39
CA ILE A 215 -9.22 -0.58 -22.20
C ILE A 215 -9.84 0.81 -22.10
N ILE A 216 -9.26 1.69 -21.28
CA ILE A 216 -9.74 3.09 -21.15
C ILE A 216 -9.66 3.81 -22.49
N LEU A 217 -8.59 3.60 -23.25
CA LEU A 217 -8.44 4.16 -24.60
C LEU A 217 -9.56 3.66 -25.54
N LEU A 218 -9.87 2.36 -25.53
CA LEU A 218 -10.97 1.80 -26.34
C LEU A 218 -12.35 2.33 -25.90
N LEU A 219 -12.57 2.52 -24.60
CA LEU A 219 -13.80 3.13 -24.07
C LEU A 219 -13.94 4.60 -24.48
N ASN A 220 -12.84 5.34 -24.55
CA ASN A 220 -12.82 6.71 -25.04
C ASN A 220 -13.10 6.78 -26.55
N ILE A 221 -12.50 5.89 -27.35
CA ILE A 221 -12.74 5.80 -28.80
C ILE A 221 -14.21 5.50 -29.10
N SER A 222 -14.83 4.59 -28.34
CA SER A 222 -16.24 4.21 -28.49
C SER A 222 -17.24 5.21 -27.92
N GLY A 223 -16.78 6.30 -27.28
CA GLY A 223 -17.64 7.31 -26.65
C GLY A 223 -18.33 6.83 -25.36
N LEU A 224 -18.01 5.62 -24.88
CA LEU A 224 -18.59 5.01 -23.67
C LEU A 224 -17.96 5.50 -22.37
N SER A 225 -16.88 6.30 -22.43
CA SER A 225 -16.21 6.84 -21.24
C SER A 225 -17.08 7.74 -20.36
N LYS A 226 -18.21 8.25 -20.88
CA LYS A 226 -19.22 8.96 -20.09
C LYS A 226 -19.77 8.13 -18.93
N TYR A 227 -19.79 6.80 -19.04
CA TYR A 227 -20.23 5.91 -17.96
C TYR A 227 -19.14 5.66 -16.90
N VAL A 228 -17.86 5.76 -17.26
CA VAL A 228 -16.75 5.71 -16.28
C VAL A 228 -16.75 6.98 -15.42
N LEU A 229 -17.09 8.13 -16.01
CA LEU A 229 -17.28 9.41 -15.33
C LEU A 229 -18.51 9.45 -14.40
N ALA A 230 -19.44 8.49 -14.48
CA ALA A 230 -20.58 8.39 -13.57
C ALA A 230 -20.17 7.90 -12.17
N PHE A 231 -18.99 7.27 -12.03
CA PHE A 231 -18.41 7.01 -10.72
C PHE A 231 -17.90 8.32 -10.12
N ASN A 232 -18.17 8.53 -8.82
CA ASN A 232 -17.58 9.63 -8.08
C ASN A 232 -16.07 9.36 -7.83
N ILE A 233 -15.27 9.56 -8.87
CA ILE A 233 -13.81 9.36 -8.90
C ILE A 233 -13.13 10.17 -7.80
N MET A 234 -13.68 11.34 -7.47
CA MET A 234 -13.18 12.16 -6.37
C MET A 234 -13.36 11.44 -5.03
N THR A 235 -14.58 10.97 -4.70
CA THR A 235 -14.82 10.20 -3.48
C THR A 235 -13.97 8.93 -3.44
N TYR A 236 -13.85 8.20 -4.55
CA TYR A 236 -12.95 7.05 -4.65
C TYR A 236 -11.49 7.42 -4.28
N ASN A 237 -10.95 8.49 -4.86
CA ASN A 237 -9.58 8.91 -4.59
C ASN A 237 -9.38 9.35 -3.14
N ILE A 238 -10.35 10.07 -2.56
CA ILE A 238 -10.30 10.47 -1.14
C ILE A 238 -10.30 9.23 -0.24
N LEU A 239 -11.17 8.24 -0.50
CA LEU A 239 -11.25 7.01 0.29
C LEU A 239 -9.98 6.18 0.17
N ILE A 240 -9.48 5.94 -1.05
CA ILE A 240 -8.24 5.19 -1.26
C ILE A 240 -7.06 5.90 -0.62
N THR A 241 -6.97 7.22 -0.77
CA THR A 241 -5.94 8.01 -0.07
C THR A 241 -6.05 7.83 1.43
N GLY A 242 -7.26 7.92 1.98
CA GLY A 242 -7.48 7.80 3.41
C GLY A 242 -7.20 6.40 3.95
N PHE A 243 -7.42 5.36 3.15
CA PHE A 243 -7.04 3.99 3.48
C PHE A 243 -5.51 3.83 3.48
N LEU A 244 -4.84 4.31 2.43
CA LEU A 244 -3.42 4.12 2.22
C LEU A 244 -2.53 5.00 3.13
N ILE A 245 -3.03 6.15 3.59
CA ILE A 245 -2.24 7.07 4.44
C ILE A 245 -1.90 6.43 5.80
N VAL A 246 -2.67 5.46 6.29
CA VAL A 246 -2.34 4.71 7.52
C VAL A 246 -1.02 3.95 7.35
N ALA A 247 -0.81 3.30 6.20
CA ALA A 247 0.47 2.67 5.90
C ALA A 247 1.60 3.68 5.77
N VAL A 248 1.34 4.86 5.20
CA VAL A 248 2.35 5.94 5.10
C VAL A 248 2.74 6.41 6.50
N ILE A 249 1.77 6.72 7.37
CA ILE A 249 2.02 7.15 8.76
C ILE A 249 2.92 6.14 9.48
N LEU A 250 2.56 4.85 9.44
CA LEU A 250 3.33 3.82 10.14
C LEU A 250 4.70 3.54 9.50
N SER A 251 4.82 3.67 8.18
CA SER A 251 6.11 3.57 7.49
C SER A 251 7.02 4.75 7.83
N VAL A 252 6.48 5.96 7.96
CA VAL A 252 7.21 7.13 8.45
C VAL A 252 7.68 6.92 9.89
N ILE A 253 6.81 6.42 10.78
CA ILE A 253 7.19 6.09 12.16
C ILE A 253 8.30 5.04 12.18
N THR A 254 8.17 3.99 11.37
CA THR A 254 9.18 2.93 11.25
C THR A 254 10.52 3.50 10.78
N PHE A 255 10.48 4.41 9.81
CA PHE A 255 11.67 5.13 9.35
C PHE A 255 12.30 5.98 10.46
N LEU A 256 11.51 6.76 11.20
CA LEU A 256 12.01 7.56 12.33
C LEU A 256 12.63 6.69 13.43
N VAL A 257 11.98 5.59 13.79
CA VAL A 257 12.53 4.61 14.74
C VAL A 257 13.85 4.05 14.22
N SER A 258 13.94 3.68 12.93
CA SER A 258 15.17 3.17 12.34
C SER A 258 16.32 4.18 12.38
N LEU A 259 16.04 5.50 12.26
CA LEU A 259 17.04 6.56 12.36
C LEU A 259 17.56 6.74 13.78
N ILE A 260 16.67 6.66 14.78
CA ILE A 260 17.05 6.73 16.20
C ILE A 260 17.96 5.55 16.54
N LEU A 261 17.58 4.34 16.14
CA LEU A 261 18.36 3.12 16.38
C LEU A 261 19.73 3.18 15.69
N LEU A 262 19.80 3.71 14.47
CA LEU A 262 21.07 3.92 13.77
C LEU A 262 21.98 4.87 14.54
N THR A 263 21.43 5.97 15.03
CA THR A 263 22.17 6.96 15.81
C THR A 263 22.74 6.32 17.08
N ILE A 264 21.91 5.59 17.84
CA ILE A 264 22.34 4.91 19.07
C ILE A 264 23.43 3.87 18.79
N SER A 265 23.26 3.06 17.73
CA SER A 265 24.24 2.01 17.38
C SER A 265 25.63 2.56 17.07
N LYS A 266 25.72 3.76 16.48
CA LYS A 266 26.99 4.43 16.18
C LYS A 266 27.69 4.98 17.43
N PHE A 267 26.93 5.34 18.47
CA PHE A 267 27.51 5.78 19.74
C PHE A 267 27.98 4.61 20.62
N SER A 268 27.50 3.40 20.36
CA SER A 268 27.87 2.18 21.09
C SER A 268 29.03 1.40 20.47
N SER A 269 29.53 1.81 19.30
CA SER A 269 30.64 1.22 18.55
C SER A 269 31.89 2.08 18.63
#